data_AF-A0A966NG87-F1
#
_entry.id   AF-A0A966NG87-F1
#
_cell.length_a   1.000
_cell.length_b   1.000
_cell.length_c   1.000
_cell.angle_alpha   90.00
_cell.angle_beta   90.00
_cell.angle_gamma   90.00
#
_symmetry.space_group_name_H-M   'P 1'
#
loop_
_entity.id
_entity.type
_entity.pdbx_description
1 polymer ?
#
loop_
_entity_poly.entity_id
_entity_poly.type
_entity_poly.pdbx_seq_one_letter_code
_entity_poly.pdbx_strand_id
1 'polypeptide(L)'
;MDTAFGLLAVVLLICINGFFVAAEFALVAVDPNRVEFAAAEGRRGARTSKALLPRLGFHLSGAQLGITVTSLLIGVVAEPSIATLLEPALEPVIGGAATTGVALAAAIAIATIV
;
A
#
# COMPACT_ATOMS: atom_id res chain seq x y z
N MET A 1 -5.74 -20.63 -7.85
CA MET A 1 -4.82 -19.53 -8.26
C MET A 1 -3.46 -19.94 -7.72
N ASP A 2 -2.45 -20.08 -8.57
CA ASP A 2 -1.13 -20.55 -8.13
C ASP A 2 -0.61 -19.63 -7.03
N THR A 3 -0.25 -20.16 -5.86
CA THR A 3 0.17 -19.40 -4.68
C THR A 3 1.26 -18.37 -4.99
N ALA A 4 2.11 -18.67 -5.98
CA ALA A 4 3.12 -17.75 -6.52
C ALA A 4 2.52 -16.47 -7.14
N PHE A 5 1.40 -16.57 -7.85
CA PHE A 5 0.69 -15.42 -8.41
C PHE A 5 0.07 -14.57 -7.29
N GLY A 6 -0.50 -15.22 -6.26
CA GLY A 6 -1.02 -14.53 -5.07
C GLY A 6 0.08 -13.75 -4.35
N LEU A 7 1.25 -14.36 -4.13
CA LEU A 7 2.38 -13.71 -3.49
C LEU A 7 2.92 -12.53 -4.32
N LEU A 8 3.05 -12.70 -5.62
CA LEU A 8 3.49 -11.63 -6.52
C LEU A 8 2.53 -10.45 -6.50
N ALA A 9 1.22 -10.73 -6.48
CA ALA A 9 0.19 -9.70 -6.36
C ALA A 9 0.30 -8.95 -5.02
N VAL A 10 0.52 -9.64 -3.90
CA VAL A 10 0.75 -9.01 -2.58
C VAL A 10 1.97 -8.08 -2.62
N VAL A 11 3.11 -8.54 -3.14
CA VAL A 11 4.34 -7.72 -3.24
C VAL A 11 4.08 -6.48 -4.09
N LEU A 12 3.42 -6.64 -5.24
CA LEU A 12 3.10 -5.52 -6.13
C LEU A 12 2.17 -4.51 -5.44
N LEU A 13 1.15 -4.99 -4.74
CA LEU A 13 0.22 -4.13 -3.99
C LEU A 13 0.93 -3.39 -2.85
N ILE A 14 1.86 -4.02 -2.13
CA ILE A 14 2.69 -3.35 -1.12
C ILE A 14 3.53 -2.24 -1.75
N CYS A 15 4.16 -2.50 -2.90
CA CYS A 15 4.92 -1.47 -3.63
C CYS A 15 4.03 -0.30 -4.06
N ILE A 16 2.82 -0.58 -4.54
CA ILE A 16 1.84 0.45 -4.92
C ILE A 16 1.43 1.27 -3.69
N ASN A 17 1.16 0.61 -2.56
CA ASN A 17 0.80 1.30 -1.32
C ASN A 17 1.94 2.21 -0.85
N GLY A 18 3.17 1.70 -0.82
CA GLY A 18 4.36 2.47 -0.48
C GLY A 18 4.59 3.67 -1.42
N PHE A 19 4.28 3.53 -2.71
CA PHE A 19 4.31 4.65 -3.65
C PHE A 19 3.30 5.73 -3.29
N PHE A 20 2.06 5.38 -2.94
CA PHE A 20 1.07 6.36 -2.52
C PHE A 20 1.46 7.08 -1.22
N VAL A 21 2.02 6.35 -0.26
CA VAL A 21 2.56 6.92 0.99
C VAL A 21 3.69 7.90 0.68
N ALA A 22 4.65 7.51 -0.16
CA ALA A 22 5.74 8.40 -0.56
C ALA A 22 5.23 9.66 -1.29
N ALA A 23 4.20 9.52 -2.14
CA ALA A 23 3.57 10.63 -2.83
C ALA A 23 2.85 11.57 -1.84
N GLU A 24 2.11 11.04 -0.86
CA GLU A 24 1.45 11.82 0.18
C GLU A 24 2.46 12.64 0.98
N PHE A 25 3.54 12.02 1.47
CA PHE A 25 4.59 12.72 2.20
C PHE A 25 5.31 13.77 1.34
N ALA A 26 5.57 13.49 0.07
CA ALA A 26 6.18 14.46 -0.85
C ALA A 26 5.28 15.67 -1.10
N LEU A 27 3.96 15.46 -1.21
CA LEU A 27 2.97 16.52 -1.36
C LEU A 27 2.84 17.36 -0.08
N VAL A 28 2.83 16.72 1.10
CA VAL A 28 2.78 17.41 2.40
C VAL A 28 4.07 18.21 2.66
N ALA A 29 5.24 17.68 2.26
CA ALA A 29 6.53 18.34 2.45
C ALA A 29 6.80 19.48 1.45
N VAL A 30 5.94 19.66 0.43
CA VAL A 30 6.18 20.66 -0.61
C VAL A 30 5.96 22.07 -0.06
N ASP A 31 6.94 22.95 -0.27
CA ASP A 31 6.83 24.37 0.07
C ASP A 31 6.49 25.19 -1.20
N PRO A 32 5.32 25.83 -1.26
CA PRO A 32 4.90 26.67 -2.38
C PRO A 32 5.94 27.72 -2.80
N ASN A 33 6.59 28.36 -1.83
CA ASN A 33 7.55 29.43 -2.07
C ASN A 33 8.82 28.89 -2.73
N ARG A 34 9.29 27.71 -2.31
CA ARG A 34 10.43 27.03 -2.93
C ARG A 34 10.14 26.60 -4.37
N VAL A 35 8.93 26.12 -4.64
CA VAL A 35 8.52 25.74 -6.00
C VAL A 35 8.39 26.96 -6.90
N GLU A 36 7.86 28.07 -6.37
CA GLU A 36 7.77 29.34 -7.09
C GLU A 36 9.14 29.90 -7.45
N PHE A 37 10.09 29.87 -6.50
CA PHE A 37 11.47 30.27 -6.73
C PHE A 37 12.16 29.37 -7.78
N ALA A 38 12.02 28.05 -7.66
CA ALA A 38 12.57 27.10 -8.64
C ALA A 38 11.98 27.27 -10.04
N ALA A 39 10.69 27.65 -10.14
CA ALA A 39 10.03 27.93 -11.41
C ALA A 39 10.55 29.24 -12.05
N ALA A 40 10.86 30.25 -11.23
CA ALA A 40 11.47 31.50 -11.67
C ALA A 40 12.90 31.27 -12.21
N GLU A 41 13.67 30.37 -11.60
CA GLU A 41 15.00 29.96 -12.08
C GLU A 41 14.97 29.03 -13.31
N GLY A 42 13.79 28.66 -13.81
CA GLY A 42 13.65 27.82 -14.99
C GLY A 42 14.02 26.35 -14.78
N ARG A 43 14.03 25.86 -13.53
CA ARG A 43 14.33 24.46 -13.23
C ARG A 43 13.29 23.53 -13.89
N ARG A 44 13.77 22.43 -14.49
CA ARG A 44 12.92 21.41 -15.12
C ARG A 44 11.90 20.88 -14.12
N GLY A 45 10.64 20.76 -14.55
CA GLY A 45 9.52 20.28 -13.73
C GLY A 45 8.92 21.32 -12.77
N ALA A 46 9.63 22.42 -12.44
CA ALA A 46 9.15 23.39 -11.46
C ALA A 46 7.89 24.15 -11.92
N ARG A 47 7.77 24.45 -13.22
CA ARG A 47 6.54 25.03 -13.77
C ARG A 47 5.34 24.09 -13.66
N THR A 48 5.56 22.80 -13.88
CA THR A 48 4.52 21.77 -13.74
C THR A 48 4.11 21.64 -12.28
N SER A 49 5.07 21.51 -11.35
CA SER A 49 4.78 21.46 -9.91
C SER A 49 4.02 22.71 -9.44
N LYS A 50 4.40 23.90 -9.93
CA LYS A 50 3.70 25.16 -9.65
C LYS A 50 2.24 25.14 -10.12
N ALA A 51 1.97 24.55 -11.28
CA ALA A 51 0.60 24.43 -11.80
C ALA A 51 -0.27 23.44 -11.00
N LEU A 52 0.36 22.47 -10.32
CA LEU A 52 -0.32 21.44 -9.53
C LEU A 52 -0.57 21.86 -8.07
N LEU A 53 0.23 22.79 -7.55
CA LEU A 53 0.10 23.33 -6.18
C LEU A 53 -1.32 23.78 -5.79
N PRO A 54 -2.08 24.52 -6.61
CA PRO A 54 -3.44 24.93 -6.27
C PRO A 54 -4.41 23.76 -6.04
N ARG A 55 -4.07 22.56 -6.53
CA ARG A 55 -4.87 21.34 -6.40
C ARG A 55 -4.21 20.29 -5.51
N LEU A 56 -3.22 20.67 -4.69
CA LEU A 56 -2.55 19.78 -3.73
C LEU A 56 -3.55 18.97 -2.89
N GLY A 57 -4.61 19.61 -2.39
CA GLY A 57 -5.66 18.92 -1.64
C GLY A 57 -6.35 17.80 -2.43
N PHE A 58 -6.65 18.02 -3.71
CA PHE A 58 -7.23 16.98 -4.59
C PHE A 58 -6.26 15.83 -4.83
N HIS A 59 -4.97 16.13 -4.98
CA HIS A 59 -3.93 15.12 -5.16
C HIS A 59 -3.72 14.30 -3.88
N LEU A 60 -3.77 14.94 -2.71
CA LEU A 60 -3.73 14.26 -1.41
C LEU A 60 -4.95 13.34 -1.22
N SER A 61 -6.16 13.83 -1.51
CA SER A 61 -7.36 12.98 -1.44
C SER A 61 -7.28 11.78 -2.39
N GLY A 62 -6.73 11.97 -3.60
CA GLY A 62 -6.46 10.88 -4.53
C GLY A 62 -5.46 9.85 -3.99
N ALA A 63 -4.38 10.30 -3.36
CA ALA A 63 -3.40 9.43 -2.72
C ALA A 63 -4.02 8.63 -1.57
N GLN A 64 -4.82 9.26 -0.71
CA GLN A 64 -5.51 8.60 0.42
C GLN A 64 -6.53 7.55 -0.02
N LEU A 65 -7.31 7.85 -1.07
CA LEU A 65 -8.19 6.86 -1.69
C LEU A 65 -7.37 5.70 -2.28
N GLY A 66 -6.24 6.01 -2.93
CA GLY A 66 -5.29 5.01 -3.42
C GLY A 66 -4.77 4.09 -2.31
N ILE A 67 -4.35 4.64 -1.18
CA ILE A 67 -3.91 3.89 0.01
C ILE A 67 -5.05 2.97 0.47
N THR A 68 -6.26 3.50 0.62
CA THR A 68 -7.40 2.73 1.12
C THR A 68 -7.75 1.55 0.21
N VAL A 69 -7.88 1.81 -1.09
CA VAL A 69 -8.20 0.77 -2.09
C VAL A 69 -7.09 -0.28 -2.13
N THR A 70 -5.83 0.15 -2.10
CA THR A 70 -4.70 -0.77 -2.15
C THR A 70 -4.60 -1.61 -0.88
N SER A 71 -4.79 -1.02 0.31
CA SER A 71 -4.81 -1.76 1.59
C SER A 71 -5.95 -2.78 1.64
N LEU A 72 -7.15 -2.43 1.12
CA LEU A 72 -8.26 -3.37 1.04
C LEU A 72 -7.94 -4.56 0.11
N LEU A 73 -7.34 -4.28 -1.06
CA LEU A 73 -6.90 -5.31 -1.99
C LEU A 73 -5.80 -6.19 -1.40
N ILE A 74 -4.86 -5.62 -0.65
CA ILE A 74 -3.86 -6.40 0.09
C ILE A 74 -4.57 -7.35 1.06
N GLY A 75 -5.52 -6.87 1.86
CA GLY A 75 -6.28 -7.72 2.79
C GLY A 75 -6.94 -8.92 2.08
N VAL A 76 -7.67 -8.66 0.99
CA VAL A 76 -8.38 -9.70 0.23
C VAL A 76 -7.44 -10.73 -0.42
N VAL A 77 -6.25 -10.32 -0.86
CA VAL A 77 -5.29 -11.22 -1.53
C VAL A 77 -4.33 -11.89 -0.54
N ALA A 78 -3.98 -11.20 0.55
CA ALA A 78 -3.07 -11.70 1.56
C ALA A 78 -3.71 -12.81 2.39
N GLU A 79 -4.99 -12.73 2.74
CA GLU A 79 -5.69 -13.74 3.54
C GLU A 79 -5.56 -15.17 2.96
N PRO A 80 -5.92 -15.46 1.69
CA PRO A 80 -5.76 -16.81 1.13
C PRO A 80 -4.28 -17.20 0.92
N SER A 81 -3.41 -16.23 0.64
CA SER A 81 -1.98 -16.48 0.42
C SER A 81 -1.26 -16.84 1.72
N ILE A 82 -1.59 -16.15 2.81
CA ILE A 82 -1.05 -16.39 4.15
C ILE A 82 -1.63 -17.69 4.73
N ALA A 83 -2.93 -17.95 4.56
CA ALA A 83 -3.55 -19.19 5.01
C ALA A 83 -2.89 -20.43 4.39
N THR A 84 -2.68 -20.44 3.06
CA THR A 84 -2.01 -21.54 2.35
C THR A 84 -0.52 -21.69 2.71
N LEU A 85 0.13 -20.60 3.15
CA LEU A 85 1.50 -20.65 3.67
C LEU A 85 1.59 -21.18 5.10
N LEU A 86 0.61 -20.86 5.96
CA LEU A 86 0.58 -21.27 7.36
C LEU A 86 0.03 -22.69 7.58
N GLU A 87 -0.89 -23.15 6.73
CA GLU A 87 -1.46 -24.51 6.80
C GLU A 87 -0.42 -25.62 7.01
N PRO A 88 0.65 -25.77 6.20
CA PRO A 88 1.61 -26.86 6.38
C PRO A 88 2.47 -26.76 7.65
N ALA A 89 2.61 -25.57 8.24
CA ALA A 89 3.35 -25.36 9.48
C ALA A 89 2.47 -25.59 10.73
N LEU A 90 1.17 -25.31 10.61
CA LEU A 90 0.20 -25.43 11.70
C LEU A 90 -0.43 -26.83 11.80
N GLU A 91 -0.65 -27.50 10.67
CA GLU A 91 -1.25 -28.84 10.61
C GLU A 91 -0.60 -29.88 11.56
N PRO A 92 0.75 -29.98 11.69
CA PRO A 92 1.37 -30.93 12.61
C PRO A 92 1.27 -30.56 14.09
N VAL A 93 0.89 -29.32 14.44
CA VAL A 93 0.87 -28.82 15.82
C VAL A 93 -0.55 -28.80 16.41
N ILE A 94 -1.56 -28.45 15.61
CA ILE A 94 -2.92 -28.18 16.10
C ILE A 94 -4.03 -29.06 15.50
N GLY A 95 -3.72 -29.90 14.50
CA GLY A 95 -4.69 -30.78 13.85
C GLY A 95 -5.68 -30.06 12.92
N GLY A 96 -6.14 -30.74 11.87
CA GLY A 96 -6.82 -30.12 10.72
C GLY A 96 -8.06 -29.27 11.04
N ALA A 97 -8.83 -29.60 12.08
CA ALA A 97 -10.05 -28.86 12.41
C ALA A 97 -9.80 -27.48 13.06
N ALA A 98 -8.69 -27.30 13.78
CA ALA A 98 -8.33 -26.02 14.41
C ALA A 98 -7.42 -25.15 13.53
N THR A 99 -6.76 -25.78 12.55
CA THR A 99 -5.75 -25.14 11.68
C THR A 99 -6.32 -23.99 10.87
N THR A 100 -7.48 -24.18 10.24
CA THR A 100 -8.15 -23.12 9.45
C THR A 100 -8.53 -21.91 10.30
N GLY A 101 -9.06 -22.13 11.51
CA GLY A 101 -9.48 -21.05 12.41
C GLY A 101 -8.29 -20.24 12.93
N VAL A 102 -7.18 -20.91 13.28
CA VAL A 102 -5.96 -20.25 13.76
C VAL A 102 -5.24 -19.54 12.63
N ALA A 103 -5.18 -20.13 11.42
CA ALA A 103 -4.60 -19.49 10.24
C ALA A 103 -5.36 -18.22 9.85
N LEU A 104 -6.70 -18.25 9.89
CA LEU A 104 -7.54 -17.08 9.63
C LEU A 104 -7.32 -15.98 10.67
N ALA A 105 -7.30 -16.35 11.96
CA ALA A 105 -7.05 -15.41 13.05
C ALA A 105 -5.65 -14.77 12.95
N ALA A 106 -4.63 -15.55 12.61
CA ALA A 106 -3.28 -15.05 12.40
C ALA A 106 -3.18 -14.13 11.16
N ALA A 107 -3.84 -14.50 10.05
CA ALA A 107 -3.90 -13.66 8.85
C ALA A 107 -4.57 -12.31 9.14
N ILE A 108 -5.70 -12.31 9.86
CA ILE A 108 -6.39 -11.10 10.30
C ILE A 108 -5.49 -10.27 11.24
N ALA A 109 -4.84 -10.91 12.22
CA ALA A 109 -3.96 -10.20 13.15
C ALA A 109 -2.78 -9.53 12.42
N ILE A 110 -2.15 -10.24 11.49
CA ILE A 110 -1.06 -9.70 10.66
C ILE A 110 -1.57 -8.55 9.79
N ALA A 111 -2.71 -8.73 9.12
CA ALA A 111 -3.32 -7.69 8.29
C ALA A 111 -3.77 -6.46 9.10
N THR A 112 -4.00 -6.61 10.41
CA THR A 112 -4.38 -5.50 11.31
C THR A 112 -3.17 -4.73 11.83
N ILE A 113 -1.99 -5.37 11.91
CA ILE A 113 -0.75 -4.75 12.40
C ILE A 113 -0.05 -3.91 11.32
N VAL A 114 -0.29 -4.23 10.05
CA VAL A 114 0.24 -3.52 8.87
C VAL A 114 -0.67 -2.34 8.50
#